data_AF-A0A1F8PZR3-F1
#
_entry.id   AF-A0A1F8PZR3-F1
#
_cell.length_a   1.000
_cell.length_b   1.000
_cell.length_c   1.000
_cell.angle_alpha   90.00
_cell.angle_beta   90.00
_cell.angle_gamma   90.00
#
_symmetry.space_group_name_H-M   'P 1'
#
loop_
_entity.id
_entity.type
_entity.pdbx_description
1 polymer ?
#
loop_
_entity_poly.entity_id
_entity_poly.type
_entity_poly.pdbx_seq_one_letter_code
_entity_poly.pdbx_strand_id
1 'polypeptide(L)'
;MNSVRSLTQAYSQAPWRKQVKLIVLCLLLVVFIALVAGVYLSVTARAATIGREILLMQVDIDDIELEIADLNNQLAVITSSTEMEKRARDLGFEPIEMDQSFYLVVPGYTPREMVRLAPPPSPVTPVTSAMPEGYDESLIDWLRQRILMAGSLLED
;
A
#
# COMPACT_ATOMS: atom_id res chain seq x y z
N MET A 1 -38.41 78.72 10.81
CA MET A 1 -38.09 77.42 10.18
C MET A 1 -36.57 77.24 10.14
N ASN A 2 -35.91 76.60 11.12
CA ASN A 2 -34.45 76.33 11.05
C ASN A 2 -33.92 75.15 11.92
N SER A 3 -34.76 74.40 12.64
CA SER A 3 -34.27 73.43 13.65
C SER A 3 -34.19 71.96 13.20
N VAL A 4 -34.35 71.65 11.92
CA VAL A 4 -34.36 70.26 11.41
C VAL A 4 -33.05 69.80 10.76
N ARG A 5 -32.02 70.64 10.69
CA ARG A 5 -30.72 70.28 10.09
C ARG A 5 -29.67 69.74 11.08
N SER A 6 -29.86 69.92 12.39
CA SER A 6 -28.85 69.54 13.40
C SER A 6 -28.98 68.10 13.92
N LEU A 7 -30.14 67.45 13.74
CA LEU A 7 -30.35 66.06 14.18
C LEU A 7 -29.66 65.04 13.27
N THR A 8 -29.40 65.39 12.01
CA THR A 8 -28.67 64.53 11.07
C THR A 8 -27.15 64.57 11.29
N GLN A 9 -26.64 65.60 11.97
CA GLN A 9 -25.20 65.84 12.12
C GLN A 9 -24.57 65.09 13.31
N ALA A 10 -25.37 64.70 14.31
CA ALA A 10 -24.89 63.99 15.50
C ALA A 10 -24.66 62.47 15.28
N TYR A 11 -25.33 61.85 14.30
CA TYR A 11 -25.10 60.44 13.94
C TYR A 11 -23.83 60.23 13.08
N SER A 12 -23.22 61.31 12.62
CA SER A 12 -21.94 61.30 11.87
C SER A 12 -20.71 61.33 12.79
N GLN A 13 -20.88 61.21 14.12
CA GLN A 13 -19.79 61.33 15.11
C GLN A 13 -19.24 60.00 15.66
N ALA A 14 -19.30 58.91 14.90
CA ALA A 14 -18.44 57.74 15.19
C ALA A 14 -17.93 56.97 13.96
N PRO A 15 -17.44 57.64 12.90
CA PRO A 15 -16.84 56.97 11.74
C PRO A 15 -15.62 56.12 12.11
N TRP A 16 -14.92 56.47 13.20
CA TRP A 16 -13.80 55.71 13.79
C TRP A 16 -14.13 54.23 14.06
N ARG A 17 -15.35 53.90 14.51
CA ARG A 17 -15.72 52.51 14.83
C ARG A 17 -15.79 51.64 13.58
N LYS A 18 -16.18 52.20 12.43
CA LYS A 18 -16.25 51.48 11.16
C LYS A 18 -14.84 51.20 10.60
N GLN A 19 -13.93 52.17 10.73
CA GLN A 19 -12.53 52.02 10.33
C GLN A 19 -11.82 50.96 11.18
N VAL A 20 -11.97 51.01 12.51
CA VAL A 20 -11.38 50.01 13.42
C VAL A 20 -11.97 48.62 13.18
N LYS A 21 -13.29 48.49 12.95
CA LYS A 21 -13.91 47.20 12.61
C LYS A 21 -13.34 46.59 11.32
N LEU A 22 -13.08 47.40 10.30
CA LEU A 22 -12.52 46.94 9.03
C LEU A 22 -11.05 46.51 9.20
N ILE A 23 -10.26 47.27 9.96
CA ILE A 23 -8.88 46.90 10.31
C ILE A 23 -8.86 45.58 11.08
N VAL A 24 -9.72 45.43 12.10
CA VAL A 24 -9.83 44.20 12.90
C VAL A 24 -10.30 43.01 12.04
N LEU A 25 -11.27 43.21 11.15
CA LEU A 25 -11.72 42.18 10.21
C LEU A 25 -10.57 41.74 9.28
N CYS A 26 -9.84 42.71 8.71
CA CYS A 26 -8.71 42.44 7.83
C CYS A 26 -7.60 41.69 8.58
N LEU A 27 -7.28 42.12 9.80
CA LEU A 27 -6.30 41.45 10.66
C LEU A 27 -6.73 40.02 11.00
N LEU A 28 -8.01 39.81 11.36
CA LEU A 28 -8.56 38.49 11.64
C LEU A 28 -8.46 37.56 10.42
N LEU A 29 -8.72 38.08 9.22
CA LEU A 29 -8.60 37.32 7.99
C LEU A 29 -7.15 36.92 7.68
N VAL A 30 -6.19 37.82 7.91
CA VAL A 30 -4.75 37.52 7.78
C VAL A 30 -4.32 36.45 8.78
N VAL A 31 -4.74 36.55 10.04
CA VAL A 31 -4.44 35.53 11.07
C VAL A 31 -5.05 34.18 10.68
N PHE A 32 -6.28 34.17 10.17
CA PHE A 32 -6.93 32.95 9.70
C PHE A 32 -6.15 32.29 8.55
N ILE A 33 -5.73 33.07 7.54
CA ILE A 33 -4.88 32.57 6.45
C ILE A 33 -3.54 32.04 6.98
N ALA A 34 -2.91 32.75 7.93
CA ALA A 34 -1.65 32.33 8.53
C ALA A 34 -1.78 31.00 9.29
N LEU A 35 -2.90 30.76 9.99
CA LEU A 35 -3.18 29.49 10.65
C LEU A 35 -3.32 28.34 9.63
N VAL A 36 -4.11 28.55 8.57
CA VAL A 36 -4.28 27.55 7.51
C VAL A 36 -2.94 27.24 6.83
N ALA A 37 -2.15 28.28 6.50
CA ALA A 37 -0.83 28.13 5.93
C ALA A 37 0.14 27.38 6.86
N GLY A 38 0.09 27.67 8.17
CA GLY A 38 0.90 26.98 9.18
C GLY A 38 0.55 25.49 9.28
N VAL A 39 -0.75 25.15 9.31
CA VAL A 39 -1.20 23.75 9.30
C VAL A 39 -0.75 23.07 8.01
N TYR A 40 -1.00 23.68 6.85
CA TYR A 40 -0.61 23.14 5.55
C TYR A 40 0.90 22.84 5.49
N LEU A 41 1.73 23.81 5.87
CA LEU A 41 3.18 23.66 5.90
C LEU A 41 3.62 22.56 6.89
N SER A 42 2.97 22.46 8.05
CA SER A 42 3.28 21.42 9.04
C SER A 42 2.96 20.01 8.54
N VAL A 43 1.89 19.85 7.77
CA VAL A 43 1.50 18.57 7.16
C VAL A 43 2.49 18.19 6.05
N THR A 44 2.85 19.15 5.19
CA THR A 44 3.84 18.91 4.13
C THR A 44 5.22 18.57 4.70
N ALA A 45 5.64 19.25 5.77
CA ALA A 45 6.90 18.95 6.44
C ALA A 45 6.92 17.53 7.04
N ARG A 46 5.84 17.11 7.70
CA ARG A 46 5.70 15.74 8.25
C ARG A 46 5.67 14.68 7.17
N ALA A 47 4.99 14.95 6.05
CA ALA A 47 4.97 14.04 4.91
C ALA A 47 6.39 13.85 4.32
N ALA A 48 7.17 14.93 4.23
CA ALA A 48 8.55 14.86 3.74
C ALA A 48 9.47 14.06 4.69
N THR A 49 9.31 14.17 6.00
CA THR A 49 10.11 13.39 6.97
C THR A 49 9.77 11.91 6.96
N ILE A 50 8.48 11.56 6.92
CA ILE A 50 8.04 10.16 6.88
C ILE A 50 8.45 9.52 5.54
N GLY A 51 8.33 10.26 4.43
CA GLY A 51 8.78 9.79 3.13
C GLY A 51 10.28 9.46 3.10
N ARG A 52 11.12 10.28 3.75
CA ARG A 52 12.56 10.01 3.89
C ARG A 52 12.83 8.71 4.66
N GLU A 53 12.11 8.46 5.74
CA GLU A 53 12.25 7.25 6.55
C GLU A 53 11.86 6.00 5.76
N ILE A 54 10.76 6.07 5.00
CA ILE A 54 10.36 4.99 4.08
C ILE A 54 11.43 4.70 3.04
N LEU A 55 12.03 5.74 2.45
CA LEU A 55 13.12 5.56 1.48
C LEU A 55 14.35 4.90 2.09
N LEU A 56 14.69 5.21 3.33
CA LEU A 56 15.80 4.56 4.03
C LEU A 56 15.50 3.08 4.29
N MET A 57 14.29 2.77 4.79
CA MET A 57 13.88 1.38 4.99
C MET A 57 13.87 0.58 3.68
N GLN A 58 13.49 1.21 2.56
CA GLN A 58 13.54 0.53 1.25
C GLN A 58 14.98 0.20 0.83
N VAL A 59 15.91 1.13 1.03
CA VAL A 59 17.34 0.86 0.77
C VAL A 59 17.85 -0.29 1.63
N ASP A 60 17.50 -0.32 2.92
CA ASP A 60 17.88 -1.41 3.82
C ASP A 60 17.32 -2.77 3.35
N ILE A 61 16.07 -2.79 2.85
CA ILE A 61 15.46 -4.00 2.28
C ILE A 61 16.24 -4.47 1.05
N ASP A 62 16.51 -3.55 0.12
CA ASP A 62 17.21 -3.88 -1.14
C ASP A 62 18.63 -4.43 -0.85
N ASP A 63 19.34 -3.86 0.12
CA ASP A 63 20.66 -4.31 0.55
C ASP A 63 20.60 -5.74 1.13
N ILE A 64 19.61 -6.04 1.98
CA ILE A 64 19.42 -7.39 2.56
C ILE A 64 19.04 -8.41 1.47
N GLU A 65 18.17 -8.04 0.54
CA GLU A 65 17.80 -8.93 -0.57
C GLU A 65 19.01 -9.28 -1.44
N LEU A 66 19.89 -8.30 -1.70
CA LEU A 66 21.13 -8.54 -2.42
C LEU A 66 22.06 -9.50 -1.67
N GLU A 67 22.20 -9.35 -0.34
CA GLU A 67 22.98 -10.26 0.50
C GLU A 67 22.42 -11.68 0.48
N ILE A 68 21.10 -11.83 0.59
CA ILE A 68 20.42 -13.14 0.51
C ILE A 68 20.67 -13.79 -0.86
N ALA A 69 20.60 -13.01 -1.95
CA ALA A 69 20.83 -13.51 -3.30
C ALA A 69 22.28 -14.00 -3.47
N ASP A 70 23.25 -13.25 -2.96
CA ASP A 70 24.66 -13.64 -2.96
C ASP A 70 24.91 -14.93 -2.16
N LEU A 71 24.40 -15.00 -0.93
CA LEU A 71 24.52 -16.19 -0.08
C LEU A 71 23.87 -17.43 -0.72
N ASN A 72 22.70 -17.28 -1.34
CA ASN A 72 22.05 -18.37 -2.07
C ASN A 72 22.89 -18.84 -3.26
N ASN A 73 23.53 -17.92 -3.98
CA ASN A 73 24.42 -18.26 -5.08
C ASN A 73 25.65 -19.03 -4.57
N GLN A 74 26.28 -18.55 -3.49
CA GLN A 74 27.40 -19.25 -2.84
C GLN A 74 27.00 -20.66 -2.40
N LEU A 75 25.83 -20.81 -1.76
CA LEU A 75 25.29 -22.11 -1.39
C LEU A 75 25.10 -23.00 -2.62
N ALA A 76 24.45 -22.51 -3.67
CA ALA A 76 24.22 -23.25 -4.90
C ALA A 76 25.53 -23.76 -5.53
N VAL A 77 26.58 -22.93 -5.53
CA VAL A 77 27.92 -23.32 -6.01
C VAL A 77 28.50 -24.44 -5.15
N ILE A 78 28.51 -24.28 -3.82
CA ILE A 78 29.11 -25.26 -2.90
C ILE A 78 28.31 -26.58 -2.86
N THR A 79 26.99 -26.53 -3.02
CA THR A 79 26.10 -27.70 -3.09
C THR A 79 25.94 -28.23 -4.51
N SER A 80 26.61 -27.65 -5.49
CA SER A 80 26.58 -28.17 -6.86
C SER A 80 27.15 -29.59 -6.89
N SER A 81 26.62 -30.43 -7.78
CA SER A 81 27.10 -31.80 -7.93
C SER A 81 28.60 -31.84 -8.22
N THR A 82 29.11 -30.90 -9.01
CA THR A 82 30.54 -30.78 -9.34
C THR A 82 31.41 -30.53 -8.10
N GLU A 83 31.08 -29.54 -7.26
CA GLU A 83 31.86 -29.24 -6.05
C GLU A 83 31.70 -30.33 -4.98
N MET A 84 30.52 -30.96 -4.90
CA MET A 84 30.30 -32.11 -4.01
C MET A 84 31.10 -33.34 -4.46
N GLU A 85 31.12 -33.65 -5.75
CA GLU A 85 31.88 -34.76 -6.32
C GLU A 85 33.39 -34.54 -6.18
N LYS A 86 33.86 -33.30 -6.36
CA LYS A 86 35.25 -32.93 -6.07
C LYS A 86 35.60 -33.20 -4.61
N ARG A 87 34.78 -32.75 -3.65
CA ARG A 87 34.97 -33.06 -2.22
C ARG A 87 34.93 -34.56 -1.93
N ALA A 88 34.04 -35.30 -2.58
CA ALA A 88 33.96 -36.75 -2.41
C ALA A 88 35.26 -37.43 -2.87
N ARG A 89 35.78 -37.04 -4.04
CA ARG A 89 37.08 -37.53 -4.54
C ARG A 89 38.23 -37.16 -3.61
N ASP A 90 38.27 -35.94 -3.10
CA ASP A 90 39.31 -35.49 -2.15
C ASP A 90 39.29 -36.30 -0.84
N LEU A 91 38.13 -36.84 -0.46
CA LEU A 91 37.95 -37.74 0.69
C LEU A 91 38.25 -39.22 0.35
N GLY A 92 38.62 -39.53 -0.88
CA GLY A 92 38.93 -40.88 -1.34
C GLY A 92 37.70 -41.70 -1.77
N PHE A 93 36.54 -41.07 -1.97
CA PHE A 93 35.39 -41.74 -2.56
C PHE A 93 35.54 -41.80 -4.08
N GLU A 94 35.08 -42.91 -4.66
CA GLU A 94 35.04 -43.12 -6.11
C GLU A 94 33.60 -43.32 -6.57
N PRO A 95 33.25 -42.93 -7.82
CA PRO A 95 31.95 -43.23 -8.39
C PRO A 95 31.69 -44.74 -8.39
N ILE A 96 30.50 -45.15 -7.94
CA ILE A 96 30.13 -46.56 -7.90
C ILE A 96 29.76 -47.06 -9.30
N GLU A 97 30.31 -48.20 -9.72
CA GLU A 97 29.87 -48.91 -10.92
C GLU A 97 28.71 -49.87 -10.61
N MET A 98 27.89 -50.20 -11.61
CA MET A 98 26.64 -50.97 -11.42
C MET A 98 26.87 -52.36 -10.81
N ASP A 99 28.04 -52.96 -11.09
CA ASP A 99 28.48 -54.27 -10.59
C ASP A 99 28.97 -54.27 -9.14
N GLN A 100 29.21 -53.09 -8.56
CA GLN A 100 29.67 -52.91 -7.17
C GLN A 100 28.52 -52.67 -6.17
N SER A 101 27.26 -52.69 -6.63
CA SER A 101 26.10 -52.45 -5.79
C SER A 101 25.69 -53.70 -4.99
N PHE A 102 25.74 -53.62 -3.66
CA PHE A 102 25.26 -54.67 -2.76
C PHE A 102 24.03 -54.18 -2.00
N TYR A 103 22.93 -54.93 -2.12
CA TYR A 103 21.69 -54.62 -1.42
C TYR A 103 21.69 -55.28 -0.04
N LEU A 104 21.77 -54.48 1.02
CA LEU A 104 21.60 -54.94 2.39
C LEU A 104 20.13 -54.80 2.79
N VAL A 105 19.46 -55.92 3.05
CA VAL A 105 18.12 -55.90 3.65
C VAL A 105 18.29 -55.60 5.14
N VAL A 106 17.93 -54.38 5.53
CA VAL A 106 17.94 -53.96 6.94
C VAL A 106 16.62 -54.40 7.60
N PRO A 107 16.64 -55.35 8.55
CA PRO A 107 15.43 -55.81 9.22
C PRO A 107 14.78 -54.64 9.99
N GLY A 108 13.48 -54.41 9.79
CA GLY A 108 12.76 -53.31 10.44
C GLY A 108 12.85 -51.95 9.75
N TYR A 109 13.45 -51.87 8.54
CA TYR A 109 13.42 -50.64 7.75
C TYR A 109 11.97 -50.28 7.40
N THR A 110 11.52 -49.12 7.90
CA THR A 110 10.24 -48.54 7.51
C THR A 110 10.54 -47.54 6.39
N PRO A 111 10.04 -47.78 5.15
CA PRO A 111 10.26 -46.85 4.05
C PRO A 111 9.83 -45.45 4.47
N ARG A 112 10.64 -44.44 4.12
CA ARG A 112 10.24 -43.05 4.30
C ARG A 112 9.00 -42.81 3.46
N GLU A 113 7.86 -42.68 4.13
CA GLU A 113 6.60 -42.31 3.48
C GLU A 113 6.83 -40.94 2.81
N MET A 114 6.79 -40.91 1.49
CA MET A 114 6.86 -39.66 0.75
C MET A 114 5.66 -38.84 1.21
N VAL A 115 5.91 -37.81 2.02
CA VAL A 115 4.86 -36.90 2.48
C VAL A 115 4.29 -36.24 1.23
N ARG A 116 3.13 -36.72 0.80
CA ARG A 116 2.41 -36.20 -0.36
C ARG A 116 1.72 -34.91 0.09
N LEU A 117 2.45 -33.81 0.05
CA LEU A 117 1.99 -32.48 0.46
C LEU A 117 0.85 -31.94 -0.42
N ALA A 118 0.64 -32.52 -1.60
CA ALA A 118 -0.43 -32.16 -2.51
C ALA A 118 -1.59 -33.18 -2.44
N PRO A 119 -2.85 -32.72 -2.27
CA PRO A 119 -4.02 -33.56 -2.49
C PRO A 119 -3.94 -34.25 -3.87
N PRO A 120 -4.42 -35.49 -4.02
CA PRO A 120 -4.60 -36.08 -5.35
C PRO A 120 -5.43 -35.11 -6.20
N PRO A 121 -5.11 -34.93 -7.50
CA PRO A 121 -5.85 -34.00 -8.35
C PRO A 121 -7.31 -34.44 -8.40
N SER A 122 -8.17 -33.74 -7.64
CA SER A 122 -9.61 -33.86 -7.79
C SER A 122 -9.96 -33.34 -9.19
N PRO A 123 -10.95 -33.94 -9.88
CA PRO A 123 -11.51 -33.32 -11.06
C PRO A 123 -11.91 -31.90 -10.67
N VAL A 124 -11.38 -30.92 -11.42
CA VAL A 124 -11.76 -29.52 -11.29
C VAL A 124 -13.24 -29.47 -11.61
N THR A 125 -14.10 -29.50 -10.60
CA THR A 125 -15.46 -29.01 -10.74
C THR A 125 -15.29 -27.55 -11.12
N PRO A 126 -15.67 -27.12 -12.34
CA PRO A 126 -15.72 -25.70 -12.62
C PRO A 126 -16.65 -25.12 -11.56
N VAL A 127 -16.08 -24.37 -10.62
CA VAL A 127 -16.87 -23.55 -9.70
C VAL A 127 -17.49 -22.52 -10.62
N THR A 128 -18.68 -22.82 -11.13
CA THR A 128 -19.57 -21.79 -11.60
C THR A 128 -19.90 -21.02 -10.33
N SER A 129 -19.05 -20.02 -10.04
CA SER A 129 -19.41 -19.00 -9.10
C SER A 129 -20.57 -18.32 -9.79
N ALA A 130 -21.80 -18.74 -9.48
CA ALA A 130 -22.97 -17.96 -9.81
C ALA A 130 -22.71 -16.62 -9.11
N MET A 131 -22.28 -15.64 -9.91
CA MET A 131 -22.05 -14.29 -9.47
C MET A 131 -23.32 -13.87 -8.71
N PRO A 132 -23.22 -13.31 -7.50
CA PRO A 132 -24.41 -12.79 -6.82
C PRO A 132 -25.10 -11.84 -7.78
N GLU A 133 -26.41 -11.96 -8.01
CA GLU A 133 -27.15 -11.23 -9.06
C GLU A 133 -27.00 -9.69 -8.97
N GLY A 134 -26.56 -9.16 -7.82
CA GLY A 134 -26.23 -7.74 -7.64
C GLY A 134 -24.85 -7.28 -8.16
N TYR A 135 -24.00 -8.19 -8.66
CA TYR A 135 -22.66 -7.88 -9.20
C TYR A 135 -22.61 -7.85 -10.73
N ASP A 136 -23.72 -8.18 -11.40
CA ASP A 136 -23.85 -8.09 -12.86
C ASP A 136 -24.24 -6.67 -13.32
N GLU A 137 -24.59 -5.78 -12.39
CA GLU A 137 -24.91 -4.39 -12.72
C GLU A 137 -23.63 -3.58 -12.99
N SER A 138 -23.50 -3.10 -14.23
CA SER A 138 -22.47 -2.12 -14.57
C SER A 138 -22.71 -0.81 -13.81
N LEU A 139 -21.63 -0.23 -13.27
CA LEU A 139 -21.62 1.13 -12.69
C LEU A 139 -22.30 2.17 -13.60
N ILE A 140 -22.23 1.97 -14.92
CA ILE A 140 -22.83 2.84 -15.92
C ILE A 140 -24.36 2.69 -15.93
N ASP A 141 -24.89 1.48 -15.71
CA ASP A 141 -26.33 1.25 -15.62
C ASP A 141 -26.93 1.80 -14.34
N TRP A 142 -26.25 1.62 -13.20
CA TRP A 142 -26.63 2.29 -11.96
C TRP A 142 -26.65 3.82 -12.13
N LEU A 143 -25.63 4.39 -12.79
CA LEU A 143 -25.54 5.82 -13.02
C LEU A 143 -26.67 6.34 -13.94
N ARG A 144 -26.99 5.59 -15.00
CA ARG A 144 -28.13 5.91 -15.89
C ARG A 144 -29.44 5.92 -15.12
N GLN A 145 -29.68 4.89 -14.31
CA GLN A 145 -30.90 4.79 -13.52
C GLN A 145 -31.03 5.97 -12.55
N ARG A 146 -29.93 6.40 -11.93
CA ARG A 146 -29.93 7.56 -11.02
C ARG A 146 -30.20 8.89 -11.74
N ILE A 147 -29.64 9.08 -12.93
CA ILE A 147 -29.85 10.29 -13.73
C ILE A 147 -31.28 10.35 -14.28
N LEU A 148 -31.82 9.22 -14.77
CA LEU A 148 -33.20 9.14 -15.25
C LEU A 148 -34.20 9.39 -14.11
N MET A 149 -33.94 8.86 -12.92
CA MET A 149 -34.76 9.11 -11.72
C MET A 149 -34.67 10.56 -11.23
N ALA A 150 -33.53 11.24 -11.44
CA ALA A 150 -33.37 12.66 -11.17
C ALA A 150 -34.07 13.54 -12.23
N GLY A 151 -34.12 13.09 -13.49
CA GLY A 151 -34.86 13.75 -14.57
C GLY A 151 -36.37 13.73 -14.35
N SER A 152 -36.92 12.61 -13.85
CA SER A 152 -38.35 12.48 -13.56
C SER A 152 -38.85 13.33 -12.38
N LEU A 153 -37.96 13.90 -11.56
CA LEU A 153 -38.32 14.79 -10.45
C LEU A 153 -38.32 16.28 -10.82
N LEU A 154 -38.02 16.62 -12.08
CA LEU A 154 -38.05 17.99 -12.60
C LEU A 154 -39.26 18.26 -13.52
N GLU A 155 -40.17 17.29 -13.66
CA GLU A 155 -41.38 17.36 -14.48
C GLU A 155 -42.69 17.35 -13.66
N ASP A 156 -42.60 17.59 -12.33
CA ASP A 156 -43.73 17.98 -11.46
C ASP A 156 -43.57 19.41 -10.93
#